data_AF-A0A7Y7P8E5-F1
#
_entry.id   AF-A0A7Y7P8E5-F1
#
_cell.length_a   1.000
_cell.length_b   1.000
_cell.length_c   1.000
_cell.angle_alpha   90.00
_cell.angle_beta   90.00
_cell.angle_gamma   90.00
#
_symmetry.space_group_name_H-M   'P 1'
#
loop_
_entity.id
_entity.type
_entity.pdbx_description
1 polymer ?
#
loop_
_entity_poly.entity_id
_entity_poly.type
_entity_poly.pdbx_seq_one_letter_code
_entity_poly.pdbx_strand_id
1 'polypeptide(L)'
;MRLLTIFFLVYLLSCTSYAQHDDAFCKAANNGNFRKVARQFKKQVRLRRYGLTCDNGTGSGIQVIHTYGLDTLTLWLRNHSCVVDAAWDKCQVKPAIYPGWAIIGACFNTRDGIKEECFYIQEGTLGNLWLFGWHPHLFKPKNILTFKKHYQSEGFVHQQNQNCEQSKNH
;
A
#
# COMPACT_ATOMS: atom_id res chain seq x y z
N MET A 1 -41.49 34.09 17.04
CA MET A 1 -40.61 33.22 17.85
C MET A 1 -40.40 31.80 17.31
N ARG A 2 -41.29 31.23 16.47
CA ARG A 2 -41.13 29.84 15.96
C ARG A 2 -40.10 29.66 14.81
N LEU A 3 -39.75 30.72 14.08
CA LEU A 3 -38.75 30.67 13.00
C LEU A 3 -37.30 30.69 13.50
N LEU A 4 -37.05 31.34 14.64
CA LEU A 4 -35.71 31.52 15.20
C LEU A 4 -35.18 30.22 15.85
N THR A 5 -36.09 29.40 16.39
CA THR A 5 -35.78 28.05 16.88
C THR A 5 -35.43 27.07 15.77
N ILE A 6 -36.06 27.17 14.58
CA ILE A 6 -35.73 26.31 13.44
C ILE A 6 -34.33 26.62 12.92
N PHE A 7 -33.97 27.90 12.83
CA PHE A 7 -32.64 28.33 12.36
C PHE A 7 -31.52 27.86 13.30
N PHE A 8 -31.75 27.92 14.62
CA PHE A 8 -30.78 27.46 15.62
C PHE A 8 -30.59 25.93 15.59
N LEU A 9 -31.65 25.17 15.31
CA LEU A 9 -31.60 23.70 15.22
C LEU A 9 -30.87 23.21 13.96
N VAL A 10 -31.02 23.91 12.83
CA VAL A 10 -30.26 23.63 11.59
C VAL A 10 -28.78 23.97 11.76
N TYR A 11 -28.45 25.02 12.53
CA TYR A 11 -27.06 25.37 12.82
C TYR A 11 -26.37 24.31 13.71
N LEU A 12 -27.08 23.77 14.70
CA LEU A 12 -26.55 22.69 15.56
C LEU A 12 -26.40 21.35 14.82
N LEU A 13 -27.29 21.04 13.87
CA LEU A 13 -27.19 19.84 13.01
C LEU A 13 -26.02 19.91 12.01
N SER A 14 -25.52 21.11 11.71
CA SER A 14 -24.36 21.29 10.82
C SER A 14 -23.01 21.06 11.52
N CYS A 15 -23.00 21.03 12.86
CA CYS A 15 -21.78 20.82 13.65
C CYS A 15 -21.50 19.34 13.99
N THR A 16 -22.41 18.40 13.73
CA THR A 16 -22.24 16.98 14.10
C THR A 16 -21.57 16.12 13.04
N SER A 17 -21.30 16.65 11.85
CA SER A 17 -20.65 15.90 10.75
C SER A 17 -19.12 15.83 10.83
N TYR A 18 -18.49 16.53 11.78
CA TYR A 18 -17.03 16.49 12.01
C TYR A 18 -16.61 15.66 13.24
N ALA A 19 -17.53 14.89 13.83
CA ALA A 19 -17.20 13.96 14.89
C ALA A 19 -16.84 12.58 14.33
N GLN A 20 -15.53 12.31 14.27
CA GLN A 20 -14.94 10.97 14.35
C GLN A 20 -15.21 9.99 13.18
N HIS A 21 -14.62 10.24 12.01
CA HIS A 21 -13.99 9.13 11.30
C HIS A 21 -12.58 8.94 11.85
N ASP A 22 -12.53 8.49 13.10
CA ASP A 22 -11.31 8.07 13.77
C ASP A 22 -10.89 6.76 13.07
N ASP A 23 -10.23 6.91 11.92
CA ASP A 23 -9.81 5.78 11.13
C ASP A 23 -8.95 4.86 12.00
N ALA A 24 -9.41 3.62 12.17
CA ALA A 24 -8.73 2.61 12.98
C ALA A 24 -7.28 2.39 12.53
N PHE A 25 -6.96 2.73 11.28
CA PHE A 25 -5.59 2.82 10.76
C PHE A 25 -4.80 3.95 11.41
N CYS A 26 -5.29 5.18 11.32
CA CYS A 26 -4.62 6.35 11.89
C CYS A 26 -4.55 6.33 13.41
N LYS A 27 -5.58 5.82 14.10
CA LYS A 27 -5.52 5.59 15.54
C LYS A 27 -4.43 4.59 15.91
N ALA A 28 -4.17 3.58 15.07
CA ALA A 28 -3.08 2.64 15.31
C ALA A 28 -1.71 3.30 15.09
N ALA A 29 -1.55 4.05 14.00
CA ALA A 29 -0.32 4.79 13.72
C ALA A 29 0.00 5.82 14.81
N ASN A 30 -0.99 6.61 15.23
CA ASN A 30 -0.82 7.65 16.25
C ASN A 30 -0.34 7.09 17.60
N ASN A 31 -0.77 5.87 17.94
CA ASN A 31 -0.36 5.16 19.14
C ASN A 31 0.92 4.31 18.95
N GLY A 32 1.64 4.45 17.83
CA GLY A 32 2.84 3.67 17.53
C GLY A 32 2.59 2.17 17.31
N ASN A 33 1.34 1.72 17.13
CA ASN A 33 1.01 0.31 16.93
C ASN A 33 1.17 -0.11 15.47
N PHE A 34 2.41 -0.10 15.00
CA PHE A 34 2.75 -0.39 13.60
C PHE A 34 2.49 -1.84 13.20
N ARG A 35 2.44 -2.76 14.16
CA ARG A 35 1.96 -4.13 13.91
C ARG A 35 0.50 -4.15 13.44
N LYS A 36 -0.36 -3.30 14.01
CA LYS A 36 -1.77 -3.17 13.59
C LYS A 36 -1.88 -2.44 12.24
N VAL A 37 -1.08 -1.39 12.02
CA VAL A 37 -0.94 -0.71 10.72
C VAL A 37 -0.57 -1.72 9.62
N ALA A 38 0.50 -2.48 9.83
CA ALA A 38 0.97 -3.52 8.91
C ALA A 38 -0.09 -4.60 8.64
N ARG A 39 -0.87 -5.00 9.66
CA ARG A 39 -1.98 -5.96 9.47
C ARG A 39 -3.07 -5.38 8.56
N GLN A 40 -3.41 -4.11 8.69
CA GLN A 40 -4.40 -3.46 7.84
C GLN A 40 -3.87 -3.26 6.42
N PHE A 41 -2.63 -2.80 6.27
CA PHE A 41 -1.98 -2.69 4.97
C PHE A 41 -1.90 -4.04 4.26
N LYS A 42 -1.54 -5.12 4.98
CA LYS A 42 -1.57 -6.50 4.45
C LYS A 42 -2.94 -6.90 3.90
N LYS A 43 -4.05 -6.43 4.50
CA LYS A 43 -5.39 -6.67 3.94
C LYS A 43 -5.56 -5.94 2.61
N GLN A 44 -5.09 -4.71 2.49
CA GLN A 44 -5.14 -3.94 1.24
C GLN A 44 -4.32 -4.59 0.13
N VAL A 45 -3.12 -5.11 0.46
CA VAL A 45 -2.30 -5.89 -0.48
C VAL A 45 -3.07 -7.13 -0.97
N ARG A 46 -3.76 -7.85 -0.08
CA ARG A 46 -4.56 -9.02 -0.46
C ARG A 46 -5.71 -8.69 -1.41
N LEU A 47 -6.35 -7.53 -1.24
CA LEU A 47 -7.45 -7.09 -2.12
C LEU A 47 -6.95 -6.71 -3.52
N ARG A 48 -5.71 -6.24 -3.64
CA ARG A 48 -5.09 -5.76 -4.90
C ARG A 48 -3.96 -6.66 -5.37
N ARG A 49 -4.02 -7.95 -5.02
CA ARG A 49 -2.88 -8.86 -5.22
C ARG A 49 -2.65 -9.25 -6.68
N TYR A 50 -3.65 -9.14 -7.53
CA TYR A 50 -3.54 -9.55 -8.93
C TYR A 50 -2.98 -8.41 -9.77
N GLY A 51 -2.02 -8.72 -10.64
CA GLY A 51 -1.48 -7.76 -11.60
C GLY A 51 -2.34 -7.66 -12.85
N LEU A 52 -2.03 -6.67 -13.69
CA LEU A 52 -2.61 -6.55 -15.02
C LEU A 52 -1.86 -7.47 -15.97
N THR A 53 -2.61 -8.24 -16.75
CA THR A 53 -2.06 -9.12 -17.79
C THR A 53 -1.90 -8.31 -19.06
N CYS A 54 -0.68 -8.26 -19.60
CA CYS A 54 -0.35 -7.59 -20.85
C CYS A 54 0.06 -8.64 -21.87
N ASP A 55 -0.60 -8.62 -23.03
CA ASP A 55 -0.20 -9.37 -24.20
C ASP A 55 0.74 -8.50 -25.03
N ASN A 56 1.97 -8.96 -25.22
CA ASN A 56 3.01 -8.24 -25.96
C ASN A 56 3.00 -8.59 -27.46
N GLY A 57 1.93 -9.23 -27.95
CA GLY A 57 1.77 -9.64 -29.34
C GLY A 57 2.31 -11.03 -29.63
N THR A 58 2.03 -11.51 -30.84
CA THR A 58 2.36 -12.87 -31.28
C THR A 58 3.87 -13.12 -31.18
N GLY A 59 4.26 -14.09 -30.34
CA GLY A 59 5.65 -14.48 -30.12
C GLY A 59 6.32 -13.90 -28.86
N SER A 60 5.71 -12.92 -28.18
CA SER A 60 6.33 -12.17 -27.06
C SER A 60 5.89 -12.60 -25.66
N GLY A 61 5.04 -13.62 -25.55
CA GLY A 61 4.54 -14.15 -24.27
C GLY A 61 3.64 -13.18 -23.50
N ILE A 62 2.98 -13.70 -22.46
CA ILE A 62 2.12 -12.93 -21.57
C ILE A 62 2.93 -12.44 -20.36
N GLN A 63 2.87 -11.14 -20.08
CA GLN A 63 3.49 -10.54 -18.88
C GLN A 63 2.43 -10.10 -17.88
N VAL A 64 2.76 -10.13 -16.59
CA VAL A 64 1.90 -9.62 -15.52
C VAL A 64 2.61 -8.47 -14.82
N ILE A 65 1.96 -7.31 -14.81
CA ILE A 65 2.52 -6.06 -14.27
C ILE A 65 1.78 -5.70 -12.97
N HIS A 66 2.53 -5.45 -11.90
CA HIS A 66 1.97 -5.08 -10.60
C HIS A 66 2.05 -3.58 -10.27
N THR A 67 2.69 -2.77 -11.12
CA THR A 67 2.89 -1.33 -10.94
C THR A 67 1.60 -0.59 -10.54
N TYR A 68 0.49 -0.86 -11.23
CA TYR A 68 -0.81 -0.24 -10.89
C TYR A 68 -1.29 -0.59 -9.48
N GLY A 69 -1.10 -1.85 -9.06
CA GLY A 69 -1.44 -2.29 -7.71
C GLY A 69 -0.59 -1.59 -6.64
N LEU A 70 0.71 -1.44 -6.90
CA LEU A 70 1.66 -0.77 -6.01
C LEU A 70 1.40 0.75 -5.93
N ASP A 71 1.11 1.40 -7.06
CA ASP A 71 0.68 2.80 -7.11
C ASP A 71 -0.62 3.00 -6.31
N THR A 72 -1.60 2.11 -6.48
CA THR A 72 -2.88 2.18 -5.74
C THR A 72 -2.68 1.96 -4.23
N LEU A 73 -1.79 1.06 -3.83
CA LEU A 73 -1.47 0.83 -2.41
C LEU A 73 -0.76 2.04 -1.79
N THR A 74 0.14 2.68 -2.54
CA THR A 74 0.84 3.89 -2.11
C THR A 74 -0.14 5.06 -1.99
N LEU A 75 -1.04 5.23 -2.97
CA LEU A 75 -2.09 6.25 -2.91
C LEU A 75 -3.06 6.00 -1.75
N TRP A 76 -3.41 4.74 -1.48
CA TRP A 76 -4.23 4.39 -0.32
C TRP A 76 -3.59 4.88 0.99
N LEU A 77 -2.27 4.70 1.15
CA LEU A 77 -1.53 5.24 2.30
C LEU A 77 -1.63 6.77 2.37
N ARG A 78 -1.35 7.47 1.26
CA ARG A 78 -1.40 8.94 1.18
C ARG A 78 -2.78 9.55 1.50
N ASN A 79 -3.85 8.79 1.29
CA ASN A 79 -5.21 9.25 1.56
C ASN A 79 -5.57 9.28 3.06
N HIS A 80 -4.69 8.81 3.94
CA HIS A 80 -4.89 8.84 5.39
C HIS A 80 -4.29 10.10 6.01
N SER A 81 -5.04 10.78 6.86
CA SER A 81 -4.60 12.05 7.51
C SER A 81 -3.37 11.91 8.42
N CYS A 82 -3.08 10.70 8.90
CA CYS A 82 -1.90 10.39 9.69
C CYS A 82 -0.65 10.10 8.85
N VAL A 83 -0.73 10.08 7.52
CA VAL A 83 0.41 9.84 6.64
C VAL A 83 0.84 11.18 6.06
N VAL A 84 2.10 11.56 6.34
CA VAL A 84 2.72 12.79 5.83
C VAL A 84 3.11 12.62 4.37
N ASP A 85 3.74 11.49 4.05
CA ASP A 85 4.07 11.10 2.68
C ASP A 85 4.22 9.56 2.61
N ALA A 86 4.11 9.02 1.41
CA ALA A 86 4.39 7.63 1.12
C ALA A 86 4.95 7.49 -0.29
N ALA A 87 5.91 6.60 -0.48
CA ALA A 87 6.49 6.32 -1.79
C ALA A 87 6.82 4.84 -1.88
N TRP A 88 6.94 4.33 -3.11
CA TRP A 88 7.50 3.00 -3.33
C TRP A 88 8.70 3.12 -4.27
N ASP A 89 9.51 2.07 -4.29
CA ASP A 89 10.77 1.98 -5.04
C ASP A 89 10.59 1.84 -6.56
N LYS A 90 9.59 2.53 -7.12
CA LYS A 90 9.19 2.56 -8.52
C LYS A 90 10.32 2.95 -9.47
N CYS A 91 11.08 3.96 -9.10
CA CYS A 91 12.11 4.56 -9.95
C CYS A 91 13.51 3.98 -9.67
N GLN A 92 13.60 2.94 -8.83
CA GLN A 92 14.86 2.22 -8.64
C GLN A 92 15.04 1.18 -9.76
N VAL A 93 16.23 1.17 -10.36
CA VAL A 93 16.62 0.09 -11.26
C VAL A 93 16.87 -1.16 -10.42
N LYS A 94 16.09 -2.21 -10.67
CA LYS A 94 16.23 -3.50 -9.99
C LYS A 94 16.56 -4.60 -10.99
N PRO A 95 17.39 -5.59 -10.61
CA PRO A 95 17.60 -6.75 -11.44
C PRO A 95 16.28 -7.52 -11.61
N ALA A 96 15.99 -7.97 -12.83
CA ALA A 96 14.79 -8.74 -13.16
C ALA A 96 14.92 -10.19 -12.63
N ILE A 97 14.72 -10.35 -11.33
CA ILE A 97 14.78 -11.64 -10.63
C ILE A 97 13.35 -12.08 -10.27
N TYR A 98 13.01 -13.33 -10.57
CA TYR A 98 11.74 -13.94 -10.13
C TYR A 98 11.96 -14.83 -8.89
N PRO A 99 11.11 -14.71 -7.84
CA PRO A 99 10.09 -13.69 -7.64
C PRO A 99 10.71 -12.31 -7.40
N GLY A 100 10.03 -11.28 -7.88
CA GLY A 100 10.43 -9.89 -7.68
C GLY A 100 10.07 -9.37 -6.30
N TRP A 101 10.40 -8.10 -6.05
CA TRP A 101 10.06 -7.44 -4.80
C TRP A 101 9.91 -5.93 -4.97
N ALA A 102 9.03 -5.37 -4.16
CA ALA A 102 8.77 -3.95 -4.02
C ALA A 102 8.70 -3.56 -2.55
N ILE A 103 9.16 -2.36 -2.24
CA ILE A 103 9.08 -1.75 -0.91
C ILE A 103 8.22 -0.50 -1.02
N ILE A 104 7.20 -0.41 -0.16
CA ILE A 104 6.37 0.78 0.00
C ILE A 104 6.70 1.37 1.37
N GLY A 105 7.23 2.58 1.41
CA GLY A 105 7.49 3.35 2.63
C GLY A 105 6.40 4.38 2.88
N ALA A 106 6.13 4.67 4.15
CA ALA A 106 5.26 5.76 4.57
C ALA A 106 5.76 6.42 5.84
N CYS A 107 5.74 7.75 5.84
CA CYS A 107 6.02 8.60 7.00
C CYS A 107 4.70 8.88 7.73
N PHE A 108 4.59 8.38 8.96
CA PHE A 108 3.41 8.53 9.81
C PHE A 108 3.63 9.65 10.81
N ASN A 109 2.67 10.56 10.92
CA ASN A 109 2.59 11.50 12.03
C ASN A 109 2.03 10.77 13.27
N THR A 110 2.86 10.64 14.31
CA THR A 110 2.50 9.97 15.56
C THR A 110 2.61 10.92 16.75
N ARG A 111 2.14 10.48 17.93
CA ARG A 111 2.31 11.25 19.18
C ARG A 111 3.77 11.53 19.51
N ASP A 112 4.67 10.62 19.12
CA ASP A 112 6.11 10.69 19.41
C ASP A 112 6.90 11.32 18.24
N GLY A 113 6.20 11.99 17.32
CA GLY A 113 6.77 12.61 16.12
C GLY A 113 6.58 11.77 14.85
N ILE A 114 7.32 12.12 13.80
CA ILE A 114 7.24 11.42 12.51
C ILE A 114 8.02 10.11 12.59
N LYS A 115 7.38 9.02 12.20
CA LYS A 115 7.97 7.67 12.13
C LYS A 115 7.81 7.10 10.74
N GLU A 116 8.88 6.58 10.18
CA GLU A 116 8.88 6.01 8.83
C GLU A 116 8.89 4.48 8.87
N GLU A 117 7.88 3.87 8.25
CA GLU A 117 7.72 2.43 8.17
C GLU A 117 7.73 1.97 6.72
N CYS A 118 8.41 0.86 6.48
CA CYS A 118 8.54 0.22 5.18
C CYS A 118 7.80 -1.12 5.16
N PHE A 119 7.09 -1.39 4.07
CA PHE A 119 6.33 -2.60 3.82
C PHE A 119 6.95 -3.36 2.65
N TYR A 120 7.50 -4.54 2.93
CA TYR A 120 8.09 -5.41 1.91
C TYR A 120 7.02 -6.30 1.27
N ILE A 121 6.91 -6.18 -0.05
CA ILE A 121 5.95 -6.89 -0.89
C ILE A 121 6.74 -7.75 -1.88
N GLN A 122 6.44 -9.05 -1.92
CA GLN A 122 6.96 -9.94 -2.94
C GLN A 122 6.04 -9.91 -4.17
N GLU A 123 6.63 -9.81 -5.36
CA GLU A 123 5.96 -9.85 -6.65
C GLU A 123 6.12 -11.24 -7.27
N GLY A 124 5.02 -11.97 -7.39
CA GLY A 124 5.07 -13.37 -7.81
C GLY A 124 5.38 -14.32 -6.65
N THR A 125 4.80 -15.51 -6.67
CA THR A 125 5.07 -16.58 -5.70
C THR A 125 5.10 -17.92 -6.40
N LEU A 126 5.81 -18.89 -5.84
CA LEU A 126 5.71 -20.27 -6.29
C LEU A 126 4.56 -20.94 -5.55
N GLY A 127 3.61 -21.51 -6.29
CA GLY A 127 2.52 -22.32 -5.74
C GLY A 127 2.73 -23.80 -5.98
N ASN A 128 2.17 -24.64 -5.12
CA ASN A 128 2.13 -26.08 -5.36
C ASN A 128 0.94 -26.43 -6.27
N LEU A 129 1.13 -27.39 -7.17
CA LEU A 129 0.06 -28.02 -7.93
C LEU A 129 -0.58 -29.14 -7.11
N TRP A 130 -1.92 -29.16 -7.05
CA TRP A 130 -2.68 -30.22 -6.41
C TRP A 130 -3.25 -31.14 -7.50
N LEU A 131 -2.87 -32.42 -7.46
CA LEU A 131 -3.43 -33.47 -8.29
C LEU A 131 -3.87 -34.58 -7.37
N PHE A 132 -5.19 -34.72 -7.18
CA PHE A 132 -5.82 -35.88 -6.55
C PHE A 132 -5.20 -36.32 -5.21
N GLY A 133 -4.95 -35.38 -4.28
CA GLY A 133 -4.40 -35.68 -2.96
C GLY A 133 -2.87 -35.92 -2.90
N TRP A 134 -2.22 -36.04 -4.06
CA TRP A 134 -0.77 -36.06 -4.17
C TRP A 134 -0.22 -34.63 -4.17
N HIS A 135 0.91 -34.45 -3.48
CA HIS A 135 1.61 -33.17 -3.32
C HIS A 135 2.95 -33.19 -4.05
N PRO A 136 2.97 -33.33 -5.39
CA PRO A 136 4.24 -33.22 -6.09
C PRO A 136 4.77 -31.79 -5.90
N HIS A 137 6.08 -31.65 -5.68
CA HIS A 137 6.79 -30.35 -5.64
C HIS A 137 6.89 -29.74 -7.05
N LEU A 138 5.76 -29.63 -7.75
CA LEU A 138 5.66 -28.94 -9.01
C LEU A 138 5.30 -27.49 -8.72
N PHE A 139 6.28 -26.62 -8.94
CA PHE A 139 6.15 -25.18 -8.73
C PHE A 139 5.42 -24.54 -9.90
N LYS A 140 4.22 -24.00 -9.66
CA LYS A 140 3.50 -23.14 -10.61
C LYS A 140 3.71 -21.68 -10.23
N PRO A 141 4.22 -20.81 -11.13
CA PRO A 141 4.32 -19.39 -10.86
C PRO A 141 2.92 -18.81 -10.67
N LYS A 142 2.75 -18.02 -9.60
CA LYS A 142 1.55 -17.26 -9.29
C LYS A 142 1.94 -15.79 -9.29
N ASN A 143 1.52 -15.05 -10.31
CA ASN A 143 1.81 -13.62 -10.43
C ASN A 143 0.86 -12.81 -9.54
N ILE A 144 1.14 -12.86 -8.23
CA ILE A 144 0.39 -12.14 -7.20
C ILE A 144 1.33 -11.38 -6.26
N LEU A 145 0.86 -10.26 -5.73
CA LEU A 145 1.50 -9.54 -4.64
C LEU A 145 1.30 -10.27 -3.32
N THR A 146 2.38 -10.39 -2.55
CA THR A 146 2.34 -10.99 -1.22
C THR A 146 3.11 -10.14 -0.23
N PHE A 147 2.41 -9.57 0.75
CA PHE A 147 3.03 -8.91 1.90
C PHE A 147 3.89 -9.90 2.69
N LYS A 148 5.16 -9.58 2.95
CA LYS A 148 6.06 -10.43 3.76
C LYS A 148 6.34 -9.87 5.14
N LYS A 149 6.78 -8.62 5.21
CA LYS A 149 7.19 -8.00 6.48
C LYS A 149 7.00 -6.49 6.45
N HIS A 150 6.98 -5.91 7.64
CA HIS A 150 7.16 -4.47 7.84
C HIS A 150 8.40 -4.28 8.72
N TYR A 151 9.03 -3.11 8.61
CA TYR A 151 10.16 -2.70 9.42
C TYR A 151 10.30 -1.18 9.36
N GLN A 152 10.85 -0.61 10.42
CA GLN A 152 11.19 0.81 10.46
C GLN A 152 12.45 1.07 9.61
N SER A 153 12.43 2.14 8.82
CA SER A 153 13.59 2.59 8.04
C SER A 153 13.50 4.09 7.86
N GLU A 154 14.59 4.80 8.10
CA GLU A 154 14.63 6.26 7.96
C GLU A 154 15.18 6.65 6.58
N GLY A 155 14.56 7.65 5.96
CA GLY A 155 15.00 8.27 4.71
C GLY A 155 14.58 7.53 3.42
N PHE A 156 13.82 6.44 3.50
CA PHE A 156 13.42 5.67 2.31
C PHE A 156 12.50 6.51 1.40
N VAL A 157 11.44 7.11 1.94
CA VAL A 157 10.46 7.89 1.17
C VAL A 157 11.14 9.09 0.50
N HIS A 158 11.99 9.80 1.24
CA HIS A 158 12.78 10.91 0.70
C HIS A 158 13.66 10.45 -0.46
N GLN A 159 14.41 9.36 -0.28
CA GLN A 159 15.28 8.80 -1.31
C GLN A 159 14.48 8.37 -2.55
N GLN A 160 13.30 7.76 -2.39
CA GLN A 160 12.49 7.34 -3.54
C GLN A 160 11.93 8.52 -4.32
N ASN A 161 11.52 9.58 -3.64
CA ASN A 161 11.10 10.81 -4.30
C ASN A 161 12.27 11.41 -5.11
N GLN A 162 13.47 11.49 -4.53
CA GLN A 162 14.67 11.96 -5.26
C GLN A 162 15.00 11.08 -6.46
N ASN A 163 14.95 9.76 -6.33
CA ASN A 163 15.19 8.83 -7.45
C ASN A 163 14.21 9.10 -8.60
N CYS A 164 12.93 9.33 -8.27
CA CYS A 164 11.90 9.63 -9.27
C CYS A 164 12.00 11.02 -9.88
N GLU A 165 12.57 12.00 -9.17
CA GLU A 165 12.88 13.32 -9.74
C GLU A 165 14.06 13.24 -10.70
N GLN A 166 15.13 12.55 -10.31
CA GLN A 166 16.31 12.33 -11.15
C GLN A 166 15.96 11.56 -12.44
N SER A 167 15.10 10.55 -12.35
CA SER A 167 14.67 9.78 -13.53
C SER A 167 13.86 10.57 -14.55
N LYS A 168 13.33 11.76 -14.20
CA LYS A 168 12.60 12.63 -15.15
C LYS A 168 13.54 13.51 -15.98
N ASN A 169 14.79 13.69 -15.53
CA ASN A 169 15.78 14.55 -16.18
C ASN A 169 16.67 13.78 -17.18
N HIS A 170 16.39 12.50 -17.39
CA HIS A 170 17.02 11.60 -18.35
C HIS A 170 15.99 11.12 -19.36
#